data_AF-A0A925WKD4-F1
#
_entry.id   AF-A0A925WKD4-F1
#
_cell.length_a   1.000
_cell.length_b   1.000
_cell.length_c   1.000
_cell.angle_alpha   90.00
_cell.angle_beta   90.00
_cell.angle_gamma   90.00
#
_symmetry.space_group_name_H-M   'P 1'
#
loop_
_entity.id
_entity.type
_entity.pdbx_description
1 polymer ?
#
loop_
_entity_poly.entity_id
_entity_poly.type
_entity_poly.pdbx_seq_one_letter_code
_entity_poly.pdbx_strand_id
1 'polypeptide(L)'
;MAIRHRMLLLVLLLALITIPGLLSVQPVQAQILGTNWTASFFNNTNLSGNPAATSVQYPNGINQNWATGVPLAGNGTAVPGIGADNFSARFDSTQSFGDTGTYRFTLIHNDGARLYIDGQLRIDLFNQSAGDANRTSQIEVSLVAGNHTLQVDMVEFTGTAVISAQWAFLGTSVPTSTPVPAATGQVVRVKGLALRTGPYLGASLVGVARPGTSYALQQRNTDEGLFVWYRITVGDNTGWVSGRYIEVTGNIELVPFSGTIFDQIDGTSEIGVIGTTRAIMNLRRRPSERTQLLDKIPWGAEVAVIGRTIQGGKSFWLQVKFNGKVGWIFAPFIGVRGVVDALPIR
;
A
#
# COMPACT_ATOMS: atom_id res chain seq x y z
N MET A 1 66.56 10.30 -49.41
CA MET A 1 67.32 10.83 -48.27
C MET A 1 66.45 10.65 -47.03
N ALA A 2 66.81 9.69 -46.18
CA ALA A 2 66.07 9.34 -44.98
C ALA A 2 66.30 10.38 -43.89
N ILE A 3 65.32 10.64 -43.02
CA ILE A 3 65.48 10.84 -41.57
C ILE A 3 64.15 10.53 -40.88
N ARG A 4 64.27 9.66 -39.87
CA ARG A 4 63.26 9.17 -38.92
C ARG A 4 63.10 10.14 -37.72
N HIS A 5 62.09 9.83 -36.89
CA HIS A 5 61.88 10.13 -35.45
C HIS A 5 60.88 11.28 -35.19
N ARG A 6 59.88 11.19 -34.29
CA ARG A 6 59.64 10.28 -33.14
C ARG A 6 58.14 10.31 -32.75
N MET A 7 57.65 9.16 -32.30
CA MET A 7 56.38 8.96 -31.59
C MET A 7 56.21 9.89 -30.38
N LEU A 8 54.98 10.36 -30.15
CA LEU A 8 54.44 10.53 -28.80
C LEU A 8 53.05 9.88 -28.77
N LEU A 9 52.92 8.81 -27.99
CA LEU A 9 51.67 8.11 -27.69
C LEU A 9 50.88 8.95 -26.67
N LEU A 10 49.66 9.36 -26.99
CA LEU A 10 48.69 9.84 -26.00
C LEU A 10 47.63 8.75 -25.82
N VAL A 11 47.70 8.01 -24.71
CA VAL A 11 46.70 7.02 -24.32
C VAL A 11 45.51 7.79 -23.74
N LEU A 12 44.45 7.93 -24.53
CA LEU A 12 43.17 8.45 -24.06
C LEU A 12 42.42 7.32 -23.33
N LEU A 13 42.41 7.38 -21.99
CA LEU A 13 41.66 6.46 -21.15
C LEU A 13 40.16 6.79 -21.28
N LEU A 14 39.39 5.98 -22.02
CA LEU A 14 37.96 6.11 -22.15
C LEU A 14 37.30 5.61 -20.84
N ALA A 15 36.82 6.52 -20.01
CA ALA A 15 36.04 6.18 -18.82
C ALA A 15 34.66 5.64 -19.27
N LEU A 16 34.45 4.34 -19.10
CA LEU A 16 33.17 3.67 -19.30
C LEU A 16 32.22 4.06 -18.16
N ILE A 17 31.40 5.08 -18.38
CA ILE A 17 30.30 5.43 -17.48
C ILE A 17 29.19 4.39 -17.67
N THR A 18 29.10 3.43 -16.76
CA THR A 18 27.93 2.57 -16.64
C THR A 18 26.79 3.39 -16.03
N ILE A 19 25.86 3.84 -16.87
CA ILE A 19 24.59 4.43 -16.42
C ILE A 19 23.72 3.27 -15.88
N PRO A 20 23.38 3.23 -14.58
CA PRO A 20 22.45 2.25 -14.07
C PRO A 20 21.01 2.67 -14.44
N GLY A 21 20.28 1.77 -15.10
CA GLY A 21 18.83 1.74 -15.08
C GLY A 21 18.13 2.80 -15.94
N LEU A 22 18.04 2.56 -17.24
CA LEU A 22 16.86 2.98 -18.00
C LEU A 22 15.64 2.34 -17.32
N LEU A 23 14.86 3.15 -16.59
CA LEU A 23 13.48 2.80 -16.29
C LEU A 23 12.81 2.51 -17.65
N SER A 24 12.41 1.27 -17.88
CA SER A 24 11.55 0.96 -19.00
C SER A 24 10.22 1.68 -18.75
N VAL A 25 10.02 2.80 -19.45
CA VAL A 25 8.68 3.36 -19.58
C VAL A 25 7.92 2.34 -20.42
N GLN A 26 7.17 1.47 -19.75
CA GLN A 26 6.22 0.58 -20.42
C GLN A 26 5.29 1.49 -21.24
N PRO A 27 5.08 1.21 -22.54
CA PRO A 27 4.11 1.98 -23.31
C PRO A 27 2.76 1.87 -22.61
N VAL A 28 2.13 3.01 -22.31
CA VAL A 28 0.75 3.05 -21.86
C VAL A 28 -0.07 2.37 -22.94
N GLN A 29 -0.58 1.16 -22.68
CA GLN A 29 -1.45 0.48 -23.63
C GLN A 29 -2.71 1.34 -23.86
N ALA A 30 -3.18 1.38 -25.10
CA ALA A 30 -4.40 2.09 -25.47
C ALA A 30 -5.60 1.59 -24.65
N GLN A 31 -6.51 2.50 -24.27
CA GLN A 31 -7.73 2.16 -23.55
C GLN A 31 -8.61 1.21 -24.39
N ILE A 32 -9.11 0.14 -23.77
CA ILE A 32 -9.96 -0.88 -24.42
C ILE A 32 -11.40 -0.71 -23.94
N LEU A 33 -12.35 -0.48 -24.86
CA LEU A 33 -13.79 -0.36 -24.58
C LEU A 33 -14.55 -1.70 -24.59
N GLY A 34 -13.86 -2.76 -25.05
CA GLY A 34 -14.47 -4.06 -25.32
C GLY A 34 -15.26 -4.12 -26.62
N THR A 35 -15.78 -5.30 -26.93
CA THR A 35 -16.61 -5.55 -28.10
C THR A 35 -17.85 -6.37 -27.75
N ASN A 36 -18.85 -6.41 -28.63
CA ASN A 36 -20.02 -7.28 -28.49
C ASN A 36 -20.80 -7.07 -27.17
N TRP A 37 -21.06 -5.82 -26.82
CA TRP A 37 -21.95 -5.51 -25.71
C TRP A 37 -23.40 -5.58 -26.16
N THR A 38 -24.26 -6.13 -25.30
CA THR A 38 -25.71 -6.11 -25.47
C THR A 38 -26.36 -5.41 -24.29
N ALA A 39 -27.43 -4.66 -24.51
CA ALA A 39 -28.09 -3.94 -23.44
C ALA A 39 -29.60 -4.22 -23.36
N SER A 40 -30.10 -4.20 -22.13
CA SER A 40 -31.53 -4.13 -21.81
C SER A 40 -31.84 -2.76 -21.22
N PHE A 41 -32.87 -2.09 -21.73
CA PHE A 41 -33.30 -0.77 -21.28
C PHE A 41 -34.65 -0.83 -20.59
N PHE A 42 -34.80 -0.08 -19.51
CA PHE A 42 -35.98 0.00 -18.68
C PHE A 42 -36.47 1.45 -18.63
N ASN A 43 -37.76 1.66 -18.82
CA ASN A 43 -38.38 2.98 -18.70
C ASN A 43 -38.69 3.32 -17.23
N ASN A 44 -37.70 3.14 -16.36
CA ASN A 44 -37.70 3.46 -14.94
C ASN A 44 -36.25 3.57 -14.44
N THR A 45 -36.07 4.11 -13.25
CA THR A 45 -34.75 4.43 -12.66
C THR A 45 -34.20 3.34 -11.74
N ASN A 46 -34.75 2.12 -11.76
CA ASN A 46 -34.41 1.09 -10.79
C ASN A 46 -34.24 -0.33 -11.36
N LEU A 47 -34.07 -0.46 -12.69
CA LEU A 47 -33.88 -1.73 -13.40
C LEU A 47 -34.97 -2.77 -13.06
N SER A 48 -36.20 -2.31 -12.87
CA SER A 48 -37.29 -3.17 -12.42
C SER A 48 -38.29 -3.50 -13.52
N GLY A 49 -38.99 -4.63 -13.35
CA GLY A 49 -40.01 -5.09 -14.29
C GLY A 49 -39.42 -5.60 -15.62
N ASN A 50 -40.26 -5.63 -16.64
CA ASN A 50 -39.85 -6.07 -17.97
C ASN A 50 -39.13 -4.91 -18.69
N PRO A 51 -37.96 -5.16 -19.31
CA PRO A 51 -37.30 -4.16 -20.15
C PRO A 51 -38.19 -3.74 -21.32
N ALA A 52 -38.14 -2.46 -21.70
CA ALA A 52 -38.82 -1.95 -22.89
C ALA A 52 -38.08 -2.34 -24.17
N ALA A 53 -36.76 -2.52 -24.09
CA ALA A 53 -35.92 -3.05 -25.16
C ALA A 53 -34.87 -4.01 -24.58
N THR A 54 -34.58 -5.09 -25.31
CA THR A 54 -33.58 -6.10 -24.93
C THR A 54 -32.63 -6.35 -26.09
N SER A 55 -31.42 -6.83 -25.80
CA SER A 55 -30.42 -7.20 -26.80
C SER A 55 -30.04 -6.04 -27.75
N VAL A 56 -30.08 -4.80 -27.26
CA VAL A 56 -29.61 -3.61 -28.01
C VAL A 56 -28.09 -3.70 -28.19
N GLN A 57 -27.61 -3.61 -29.42
CA GLN A 57 -26.22 -3.93 -29.76
C GLN A 57 -25.28 -2.73 -29.66
N TYR A 58 -24.11 -2.94 -29.05
CA TYR A 58 -22.97 -2.02 -29.00
C TYR A 58 -21.69 -2.79 -29.36
N PRO A 59 -21.44 -3.04 -30.66
CA PRO A 59 -20.37 -3.94 -31.10
C PRO A 59 -18.96 -3.43 -30.80
N ASN A 60 -18.78 -2.11 -30.69
CA ASN A 60 -17.48 -1.45 -30.52
C ASN A 60 -17.26 -0.90 -29.10
N GLY A 61 -17.99 -1.41 -28.11
CA GLY A 61 -17.86 -0.99 -26.71
C GLY A 61 -18.90 0.03 -26.25
N ILE A 62 -18.84 0.34 -24.97
CA ILE A 62 -19.71 1.33 -24.34
C ILE A 62 -18.96 2.67 -24.29
N ASN A 63 -19.38 3.61 -25.14
CA ASN A 63 -18.89 4.99 -25.15
C ASN A 63 -19.99 5.90 -25.72
N GLN A 64 -21.06 6.04 -24.95
CA GLN A 64 -22.27 6.75 -25.35
C GLN A 64 -22.36 8.09 -24.64
N ASN A 65 -22.69 9.11 -25.41
CA ASN A 65 -23.09 10.43 -24.93
C ASN A 65 -24.35 10.80 -25.70
N TRP A 66 -25.50 10.68 -25.03
CA TRP A 66 -26.78 11.01 -25.63
C TRP A 66 -27.19 12.47 -25.34
N ALA A 67 -26.34 13.23 -24.63
CA ALA A 67 -26.67 14.55 -24.12
C ALA A 67 -28.06 14.52 -23.48
N THR A 68 -28.95 15.45 -23.83
CA THR A 68 -30.34 15.49 -23.35
C THR A 68 -31.33 14.74 -24.25
N GLY A 69 -30.82 13.83 -25.08
CA GLY A 69 -31.59 13.08 -26.08
C GLY A 69 -31.99 11.68 -25.61
N VAL A 70 -32.76 10.99 -26.45
CA VAL A 70 -33.10 9.57 -26.23
C VAL A 70 -31.86 8.69 -26.45
N PRO A 71 -31.77 7.53 -25.77
CA PRO A 71 -30.67 6.61 -26.01
C PRO A 71 -30.69 6.06 -27.44
N LEU A 72 -29.51 6.04 -28.06
CA LEU A 72 -29.25 5.47 -29.37
C LEU A 72 -28.46 4.17 -29.23
N ALA A 73 -28.87 3.15 -29.97
CA ALA A 73 -28.12 1.91 -30.13
C ALA A 73 -26.79 2.13 -30.87
N GLY A 74 -25.90 1.13 -30.89
CA GLY A 74 -24.58 1.25 -31.52
C GLY A 74 -24.59 1.53 -33.04
N ASN A 75 -25.74 1.37 -33.71
CA ASN A 75 -25.95 1.74 -35.11
C ASN A 75 -26.57 3.15 -35.29
N GLY A 76 -26.78 3.90 -34.21
CA GLY A 76 -27.35 5.24 -34.21
C GLY A 76 -28.89 5.30 -34.19
N THR A 77 -29.61 4.17 -34.14
CA THR A 77 -31.08 4.20 -34.07
C THR A 77 -31.57 4.37 -32.64
N ALA A 78 -32.64 5.13 -32.43
CA ALA A 78 -33.25 5.30 -31.12
C ALA A 78 -33.72 3.96 -30.53
N VAL A 79 -33.46 3.76 -29.24
CA VAL A 79 -33.92 2.58 -28.50
C VAL A 79 -35.44 2.68 -28.28
N PRO A 80 -36.25 1.71 -28.75
CA PRO A 80 -37.70 1.79 -28.64
C PRO A 80 -38.19 1.82 -27.18
N GLY A 81 -39.21 2.65 -26.91
CA GLY A 81 -39.91 2.66 -25.63
C GLY A 81 -39.17 3.34 -24.48
N ILE A 82 -38.07 4.05 -24.76
CA ILE A 82 -37.27 4.76 -23.77
C ILE A 82 -37.29 6.26 -24.04
N GLY A 83 -37.62 7.04 -23.01
CA GLY A 83 -37.55 8.51 -23.03
C GLY A 83 -36.13 9.04 -22.85
N ALA A 84 -35.97 10.37 -22.92
CA ALA A 84 -34.68 11.03 -22.68
C ALA A 84 -34.27 10.99 -21.20
N ASP A 85 -35.24 10.98 -20.28
CA ASP A 85 -35.04 11.02 -18.84
C ASP A 85 -35.67 9.79 -18.16
N ASN A 86 -35.32 9.58 -16.89
CA ASN A 86 -35.93 8.58 -15.99
C ASN A 86 -35.86 7.13 -16.50
N PHE A 87 -34.73 6.75 -17.09
CA PHE A 87 -34.50 5.40 -17.59
C PHE A 87 -33.30 4.74 -16.89
N SER A 88 -33.19 3.43 -17.06
CA SER A 88 -32.00 2.68 -16.66
C SER A 88 -31.66 1.64 -17.70
N ALA A 89 -30.39 1.26 -17.76
CA ALA A 89 -29.93 0.25 -18.70
C ALA A 89 -28.92 -0.68 -18.04
N ARG A 90 -28.96 -1.93 -18.47
CA ARG A 90 -27.98 -2.96 -18.12
C ARG A 90 -27.27 -3.40 -19.39
N PHE A 91 -25.95 -3.30 -19.40
CA PHE A 91 -25.08 -3.73 -20.48
C PHE A 91 -24.32 -4.98 -20.04
N ASP A 92 -24.36 -6.03 -20.85
CA ASP A 92 -23.69 -7.29 -20.60
C ASP A 92 -22.74 -7.63 -21.75
N SER A 93 -21.57 -8.15 -21.41
CA SER A 93 -20.67 -8.75 -22.38
C SER A 93 -19.68 -9.73 -21.71
N THR A 94 -19.19 -10.69 -22.49
CA THR A 94 -18.03 -11.52 -22.11
C THR A 94 -16.81 -11.02 -22.86
N GLN A 95 -15.82 -10.54 -22.12
CA GLN A 95 -14.58 -9.99 -22.68
C GLN A 95 -13.43 -10.97 -22.48
N SER A 96 -12.52 -11.04 -23.45
CA SER A 96 -11.32 -11.87 -23.37
C SER A 96 -10.13 -11.01 -22.91
N PHE A 97 -9.47 -11.44 -21.84
CA PHE A 97 -8.30 -10.80 -21.26
C PHE A 97 -7.07 -11.66 -21.56
N GLY A 98 -6.11 -11.12 -22.32
CA GLY A 98 -4.97 -11.89 -22.81
C GLY A 98 -3.95 -12.25 -21.74
N ASP A 99 -3.78 -11.39 -20.73
CA ASP A 99 -2.77 -11.54 -19.68
C ASP A 99 -3.42 -11.74 -18.30
N THR A 100 -2.85 -12.66 -17.51
CA THR A 100 -3.12 -12.72 -16.07
C THR A 100 -2.44 -11.54 -15.40
N GLY A 101 -3.19 -10.76 -14.64
CA GLY A 101 -2.65 -9.64 -13.88
C GLY A 101 -3.70 -8.59 -13.59
N THR A 102 -3.26 -7.36 -13.39
CA THR A 102 -4.13 -6.27 -12.95
C THR A 102 -4.66 -5.48 -14.13
N TYR A 103 -5.96 -5.23 -14.10
CA TYR A 103 -6.62 -4.31 -15.00
C TYR A 103 -7.25 -3.17 -14.22
N ARG A 104 -7.05 -1.93 -14.68
CA ARG A 104 -7.80 -0.76 -14.21
C ARG A 104 -9.03 -0.58 -15.07
N PHE A 105 -10.20 -0.74 -14.48
CA PHE A 105 -11.47 -0.39 -15.09
C PHE A 105 -11.81 1.06 -14.78
N THR A 106 -12.31 1.78 -15.78
CA THR A 106 -12.76 3.17 -15.68
C THR A 106 -14.17 3.25 -16.24
N LEU A 107 -15.09 3.76 -15.43
CA LEU A 107 -16.42 4.18 -15.87
C LEU A 107 -16.47 5.70 -15.96
N ILE A 108 -17.01 6.23 -17.06
CA ILE A 108 -17.43 7.62 -17.17
C ILE A 108 -18.95 7.61 -17.24
N HIS A 109 -19.62 8.33 -16.34
CA HIS A 109 -21.07 8.23 -16.24
C HIS A 109 -21.74 9.53 -15.81
N ASN A 110 -22.96 9.72 -16.29
CA ASN A 110 -23.95 10.67 -15.80
C ASN A 110 -25.34 10.09 -16.15
N ASP A 111 -26.25 9.83 -15.20
CA ASP A 111 -26.12 9.94 -13.73
C ASP A 111 -25.34 8.77 -13.10
N GLY A 112 -26.04 7.76 -12.56
CA GLY A 112 -25.48 6.74 -11.68
C GLY A 112 -25.02 5.49 -12.43
N ALA A 113 -24.01 4.79 -11.91
CA ALA A 113 -23.50 3.58 -12.54
C ALA A 113 -23.02 2.50 -11.55
N ARG A 114 -23.02 1.24 -12.01
CA ARG A 114 -22.43 0.07 -11.35
C ARG A 114 -21.60 -0.73 -12.33
N LEU A 115 -20.56 -1.39 -11.81
CA LEU A 115 -19.77 -2.38 -12.54
C LEU A 115 -19.75 -3.70 -11.78
N TYR A 116 -20.06 -4.79 -12.47
CA TYR A 116 -19.80 -6.15 -12.02
C TYR A 116 -18.78 -6.82 -12.93
N ILE A 117 -17.91 -7.62 -12.33
CA ILE A 117 -16.95 -8.48 -13.03
C ILE A 117 -17.08 -9.88 -12.45
N ASP A 118 -17.35 -10.87 -13.29
CA ASP A 118 -17.66 -12.26 -12.90
C ASP A 118 -18.79 -12.34 -11.85
N GLY A 119 -19.80 -11.49 -12.02
CA GLY A 119 -20.92 -11.36 -11.08
C GLY A 119 -20.58 -10.66 -9.74
N GLN A 120 -19.32 -10.28 -9.50
CA GLN A 120 -18.93 -9.53 -8.31
C GLN A 120 -19.06 -8.03 -8.52
N LEU A 121 -19.79 -7.36 -7.63
CA LEU A 121 -19.94 -5.90 -7.63
C LEU A 121 -18.59 -5.22 -7.31
N ARG A 122 -18.09 -4.38 -8.21
CA ARG A 122 -16.80 -3.67 -8.10
C ARG A 122 -16.95 -2.16 -7.89
N ILE A 123 -17.96 -1.55 -8.50
CA ILE A 123 -18.32 -0.13 -8.34
C ILE A 123 -19.82 -0.07 -8.06
N ASP A 124 -20.24 0.65 -7.01
CA ASP A 124 -21.65 0.88 -6.68
C ASP A 124 -21.95 2.36 -6.44
N LEU A 125 -22.35 3.05 -7.49
CA LEU A 125 -22.75 4.45 -7.47
C LEU A 125 -24.11 4.64 -8.16
N PHE A 126 -24.94 3.59 -8.24
CA PHE A 126 -26.17 3.60 -9.04
C PHE A 126 -27.19 4.62 -8.54
N ASN A 127 -27.39 4.73 -7.22
CA ASN A 127 -28.37 5.65 -6.66
C ASN A 127 -27.83 7.08 -6.48
N GLN A 128 -26.75 7.47 -7.17
CA GLN A 128 -26.15 8.79 -7.05
C GLN A 128 -26.40 9.59 -8.32
N SER A 129 -27.10 10.72 -8.20
CA SER A 129 -27.16 11.71 -9.28
C SER A 129 -25.84 12.47 -9.38
N ALA A 130 -25.44 12.79 -10.60
CA ALA A 130 -24.26 13.60 -10.90
C ALA A 130 -24.63 15.04 -11.34
N GLY A 131 -25.92 15.36 -11.45
CA GLY A 131 -26.37 16.61 -12.05
C GLY A 131 -25.91 16.71 -13.51
N ASP A 132 -25.44 17.88 -13.97
CA ASP A 132 -24.96 18.04 -15.35
C ASP A 132 -23.50 17.60 -15.57
N ALA A 133 -22.82 17.05 -14.55
CA ALA A 133 -21.38 16.78 -14.60
C ALA A 133 -21.05 15.29 -14.78
N ASN A 134 -20.27 14.96 -15.82
CA ASN A 134 -19.71 13.62 -15.99
C ASN A 134 -18.80 13.25 -14.81
N ARG A 135 -19.02 12.06 -14.24
CA ARG A 135 -18.17 11.47 -13.21
C ARG A 135 -17.26 10.41 -13.79
N THR A 136 -16.02 10.36 -13.30
CA THR A 136 -15.08 9.29 -13.61
C THR A 136 -14.86 8.44 -12.36
N SER A 137 -15.11 7.14 -12.48
CA SER A 137 -14.98 6.17 -11.39
C SER A 137 -14.03 5.07 -11.81
N GLN A 138 -13.04 4.74 -10.98
CA GLN A 138 -12.00 3.75 -11.31
C GLN A 138 -11.91 2.66 -10.25
N ILE A 139 -11.59 1.45 -10.68
CA ILE A 139 -11.27 0.32 -9.82
C ILE A 139 -10.19 -0.54 -10.47
N GLU A 140 -9.31 -1.10 -9.66
CA GLU A 140 -8.29 -2.04 -10.13
C GLU A 140 -8.67 -3.45 -9.69
N VAL A 141 -8.64 -4.40 -10.62
CA VAL A 141 -9.07 -5.78 -10.40
C VAL A 141 -8.04 -6.72 -11.00
N SER A 142 -7.62 -7.72 -10.22
CA SER A 142 -6.77 -8.80 -10.71
C SER A 142 -7.64 -9.85 -11.40
N LEU A 143 -7.30 -10.15 -12.66
CA LEU A 143 -7.97 -11.15 -13.50
C LEU A 143 -6.96 -12.21 -13.94
N VAL A 144 -7.47 -13.41 -14.19
CA VAL A 144 -6.71 -14.48 -14.84
C VAL A 144 -6.87 -14.31 -16.35
N ALA A 145 -5.89 -14.70 -17.15
CA ALA A 145 -6.05 -14.74 -18.59
C ALA A 145 -7.26 -15.63 -18.95
N GLY A 146 -8.09 -15.15 -19.87
CA GLY A 146 -9.31 -15.86 -20.28
C GLY A 146 -10.52 -14.95 -20.37
N ASN A 147 -11.69 -15.59 -20.43
CA ASN A 147 -12.96 -14.90 -20.60
C ASN A 147 -13.55 -14.52 -19.24
N HIS A 148 -13.95 -13.26 -19.11
CA HIS A 148 -14.59 -12.71 -17.93
C HIS A 148 -15.92 -12.04 -18.31
N THR A 149 -16.94 -12.20 -17.46
CA THR A 149 -18.22 -11.53 -17.68
C THR A 149 -18.16 -10.12 -17.10
N LEU A 150 -18.57 -9.14 -17.89
CA LEU A 150 -18.73 -7.76 -17.45
C LEU A 150 -20.20 -7.37 -17.55
N GLN A 151 -20.69 -6.74 -16.50
CA GLN A 151 -22.00 -6.09 -16.49
C GLN A 151 -21.83 -4.66 -16.02
N VAL A 152 -22.36 -3.71 -16.80
CA VAL A 152 -22.43 -2.30 -16.43
C VAL A 152 -23.89 -1.92 -16.34
N ASP A 153 -24.33 -1.43 -15.18
CA ASP A 153 -25.66 -0.88 -15.02
C ASP A 153 -25.57 0.65 -14.96
N MET A 154 -26.50 1.35 -15.58
CA MET A 154 -26.64 2.80 -15.47
C MET A 154 -28.07 3.22 -15.15
N VAL A 155 -28.20 4.39 -14.55
CA VAL A 155 -29.47 5.11 -14.40
C VAL A 155 -29.28 6.54 -14.84
N GLU A 156 -30.30 7.05 -15.53
CA GLU A 156 -30.48 8.45 -15.88
C GLU A 156 -31.71 8.97 -15.14
N PHE A 157 -31.56 10.02 -14.34
CA PHE A 157 -32.70 10.67 -13.71
C PHE A 157 -33.23 11.77 -14.63
N THR A 158 -32.43 12.79 -14.87
CA THR A 158 -32.77 13.93 -15.72
C THR A 158 -31.52 14.61 -16.26
N GLY A 159 -31.58 15.13 -17.48
CA GLY A 159 -30.54 15.99 -18.02
C GLY A 159 -29.63 15.24 -18.99
N THR A 160 -28.32 15.23 -18.73
CA THR A 160 -27.34 14.67 -19.68
C THR A 160 -27.01 13.21 -19.39
N ALA A 161 -27.31 12.32 -20.33
CA ALA A 161 -27.01 10.90 -20.21
C ALA A 161 -25.68 10.53 -20.87
N VAL A 162 -24.73 10.03 -20.07
CA VAL A 162 -23.40 9.57 -20.51
C VAL A 162 -23.07 8.23 -19.88
N ILE A 163 -22.52 7.31 -20.67
CA ILE A 163 -21.91 6.09 -20.15
C ILE A 163 -20.71 5.66 -21.02
N SER A 164 -19.58 5.41 -20.40
CA SER A 164 -18.44 4.75 -21.01
C SER A 164 -17.83 3.76 -20.03
N ALA A 165 -17.40 2.61 -20.55
CA ALA A 165 -16.66 1.61 -19.81
C ALA A 165 -15.39 1.24 -20.58
N GLN A 166 -14.24 1.36 -19.91
CA GLN A 166 -12.94 1.04 -20.49
C GLN A 166 -12.02 0.38 -19.48
N TRP A 167 -11.00 -0.33 -19.95
CA TRP A 167 -9.93 -0.84 -19.10
C TRP A 167 -8.55 -0.75 -19.74
N ALA A 168 -7.53 -0.83 -18.88
CA ALA A 168 -6.13 -0.92 -19.27
C ALA A 168 -5.40 -1.95 -18.39
N PHE A 169 -4.53 -2.75 -18.99
CA PHE A 169 -3.65 -3.65 -18.26
C PHE A 169 -2.54 -2.84 -17.58
N LEU A 170 -2.33 -3.08 -16.30
CA LEU A 170 -1.30 -2.41 -15.50
C LEU A 170 -0.07 -3.28 -15.23
N GLY A 171 -0.10 -4.55 -15.67
CA GLY A 171 0.95 -5.52 -15.42
C GLY A 171 0.57 -6.57 -14.39
N THR A 172 1.50 -7.47 -14.13
CA THR A 172 1.35 -8.60 -13.19
C THR A 172 1.53 -8.20 -11.72
N SER A 173 1.91 -6.96 -11.44
CA SER A 173 1.93 -6.42 -10.08
C SER A 173 0.50 -6.12 -9.64
N VAL A 174 0.03 -6.89 -8.67
CA VAL A 174 -1.24 -6.65 -7.96
C VAL A 174 -1.19 -5.25 -7.32
N PRO A 175 -2.07 -4.29 -7.67
CA PRO A 175 -2.35 -3.19 -6.79
C PRO A 175 -3.06 -3.81 -5.61
N THR A 176 -2.45 -3.60 -4.46
CA THR A 176 -3.04 -4.02 -3.21
C THR A 176 -4.34 -3.22 -3.06
N SER A 177 -5.49 -3.82 -3.39
CA SER A 177 -6.72 -3.44 -2.69
C SER A 177 -6.35 -3.54 -1.23
N THR A 178 -6.32 -2.41 -0.52
CA THR A 178 -5.88 -2.42 0.88
C THR A 178 -6.88 -3.35 1.57
N PRO A 179 -6.46 -4.55 2.02
CA PRO A 179 -7.42 -5.47 2.61
C PRO A 179 -8.07 -4.71 3.76
N VAL A 180 -9.41 -4.75 3.84
CA VAL A 180 -10.12 -4.19 5.00
C VAL A 180 -9.44 -4.81 6.22
N PRO A 181 -8.81 -4.00 7.07
CA PRO A 181 -7.97 -4.53 8.13
C PRO A 181 -8.85 -5.29 9.12
N ALA A 182 -8.41 -6.48 9.51
CA ALA A 182 -9.18 -7.34 10.41
C ALA A 182 -9.48 -6.67 11.77
N ALA A 183 -8.60 -5.76 12.19
CA ALA A 183 -8.86 -4.83 13.28
C ALA A 183 -8.22 -3.46 13.01
N THR A 184 -8.81 -2.42 13.59
CA THR A 184 -8.29 -1.05 13.62
C THR A 184 -8.07 -0.60 15.05
N GLY A 185 -7.26 0.44 15.23
CA GLY A 185 -6.97 1.03 16.53
C GLY A 185 -7.02 2.55 16.51
N GLN A 186 -7.60 3.13 17.56
CA GLN A 186 -7.63 4.56 17.83
C GLN A 186 -6.73 4.91 19.01
N VAL A 187 -5.98 6.01 18.89
CA VAL A 187 -5.13 6.49 20.00
C VAL A 187 -6.00 7.17 21.06
N VAL A 188 -5.91 6.70 22.31
CA VAL A 188 -6.69 7.19 23.44
C VAL A 188 -5.81 7.62 24.60
N ARG A 189 -6.34 8.50 25.48
CA ARG A 189 -5.73 8.97 26.74
C ARG A 189 -4.44 9.80 26.61
N VAL A 190 -3.88 9.96 25.41
CA VAL A 190 -2.68 10.75 25.14
C VAL A 190 -2.85 11.64 23.90
N LYS A 191 -2.13 12.77 23.83
CA LYS A 191 -2.15 13.71 22.67
C LYS A 191 -1.32 13.23 21.47
N GLY A 192 -0.50 12.21 21.68
CA GLY A 192 0.36 11.62 20.67
C GLY A 192 0.99 10.35 21.22
N LEU A 193 0.95 9.29 20.43
CA LEU A 193 1.51 7.99 20.77
C LEU A 193 2.76 7.74 19.94
N ALA A 194 3.85 7.41 20.62
CA ALA A 194 5.14 7.15 19.98
C ALA A 194 5.06 5.94 19.04
N LEU A 195 5.36 6.14 17.76
CA LEU A 195 5.61 5.10 16.77
C LEU A 195 7.10 4.74 16.82
N ARG A 196 7.42 3.47 17.06
CA ARG A 196 8.79 3.02 17.32
C ARG A 196 9.27 1.99 16.31
N THR A 197 10.58 1.85 16.14
CA THR A 197 11.17 0.83 15.27
C THR A 197 10.89 -0.62 15.73
N GLY A 198 10.57 -0.82 17.01
CA GLY A 198 10.23 -2.12 17.58
C GLY A 198 9.23 -2.04 18.72
N PRO A 199 8.65 -3.19 19.13
CA PRO A 199 7.64 -3.27 20.18
C PRO A 199 8.25 -3.15 21.58
N TYR A 200 9.12 -2.16 21.80
CA TYR A 200 9.86 -1.95 23.04
C TYR A 200 9.93 -0.46 23.39
N LEU A 201 9.82 -0.13 24.67
CA LEU A 201 9.90 1.25 25.17
C LEU A 201 11.25 1.93 24.89
N GLY A 202 12.33 1.16 24.73
CA GLY A 202 13.64 1.67 24.38
C GLY A 202 13.96 1.68 22.89
N ALA A 203 13.07 1.20 22.03
CA ALA A 203 13.23 1.29 20.57
C ALA A 203 13.16 2.75 20.08
N SER A 204 13.80 3.01 18.94
CA SER A 204 13.94 4.36 18.38
C SER A 204 12.59 4.95 17.95
N LEU A 205 12.37 6.23 18.22
CA LEU A 205 11.16 6.95 17.78
C LEU A 205 11.26 7.27 16.29
N VAL A 206 10.24 6.90 15.51
CA VAL A 206 10.16 7.15 14.06
C VAL A 206 8.93 7.95 13.64
N GLY A 207 7.99 8.18 14.56
CA GLY A 207 6.81 8.97 14.27
C GLY A 207 5.89 9.12 15.48
N VAL A 208 4.74 9.76 15.26
CA VAL A 208 3.72 9.97 16.28
C VAL A 208 2.34 9.69 15.70
N ALA A 209 1.66 8.66 16.23
CA ALA A 209 0.24 8.41 15.96
C ALA A 209 -0.62 9.39 16.78
N ARG A 210 -1.70 9.89 16.18
CA ARG A 210 -2.55 10.96 16.74
C ARG A 210 -3.96 10.43 17.04
N PRO A 211 -4.63 10.94 18.09
CA PRO A 211 -6.05 10.69 18.31
C PRO A 211 -6.92 11.14 17.14
N GLY A 212 -8.07 10.48 16.94
CA GLY A 212 -9.03 10.80 15.88
C GLY A 212 -8.71 10.19 14.52
N THR A 213 -7.61 9.46 14.39
CA THR A 213 -7.24 8.69 13.19
C THR A 213 -7.38 7.19 13.45
N SER A 214 -8.07 6.50 12.54
CA SER A 214 -8.18 5.03 12.60
C SER A 214 -6.98 4.40 11.92
N TYR A 215 -6.20 3.63 12.67
CA TYR A 215 -5.02 2.94 12.16
C TYR A 215 -5.32 1.45 11.95
N ALA A 216 -4.97 0.93 10.77
CA ALA A 216 -4.98 -0.52 10.54
C ALA A 216 -3.95 -1.21 11.45
N LEU A 217 -4.37 -2.21 12.22
CA LEU A 217 -3.46 -3.01 13.05
C LEU A 217 -2.91 -4.16 12.20
N GLN A 218 -1.68 -4.01 11.74
CA GLN A 218 -1.08 -4.91 10.74
C GLN A 218 -0.51 -6.19 11.39
N GLN A 219 0.10 -6.05 12.57
CA GLN A 219 0.73 -7.13 13.32
C GLN A 219 0.60 -6.88 14.82
N ARG A 220 0.65 -7.94 15.63
CA ARG A 220 0.71 -7.87 17.09
C ARG A 220 1.97 -8.55 17.64
N ASN A 221 2.46 -8.08 18.79
CA ASN A 221 3.62 -8.65 19.47
C ASN A 221 3.48 -8.45 20.99
N THR A 222 3.93 -9.43 21.78
CA THR A 222 3.84 -9.41 23.26
C THR A 222 5.20 -9.59 23.93
N ASP A 223 6.31 -9.46 23.21
CA ASP A 223 7.64 -9.79 23.72
C ASP A 223 8.14 -8.85 24.82
N GLU A 224 7.62 -7.62 24.89
CA GLU A 224 7.89 -6.73 26.01
C GLU A 224 7.11 -7.12 27.29
N GLY A 225 6.13 -8.00 27.16
CA GLY A 225 5.34 -8.56 28.25
C GLY A 225 4.05 -7.80 28.51
N LEU A 226 4.12 -6.73 29.31
CA LEU A 226 2.94 -6.13 29.97
C LEU A 226 1.82 -5.65 29.04
N PHE A 227 2.14 -5.26 27.81
CA PHE A 227 1.16 -4.79 26.85
C PHE A 227 1.43 -5.42 25.49
N VAL A 228 0.36 -5.73 24.76
CA VAL A 228 0.46 -6.03 23.33
C VAL A 228 0.94 -4.76 22.63
N TRP A 229 1.85 -4.92 21.68
CA TRP A 229 2.27 -3.89 20.76
C TRP A 229 1.65 -4.16 19.40
N TYR A 230 1.27 -3.09 18.70
CA TYR A 230 0.67 -3.18 17.38
C TYR A 230 1.54 -2.47 16.35
N ARG A 231 1.74 -3.10 15.20
CA ARG A 231 2.42 -2.49 14.07
C ARG A 231 1.40 -1.74 13.22
N ILE A 232 1.69 -0.47 12.94
CA ILE A 232 0.84 0.44 12.17
C ILE A 232 1.69 1.29 11.22
N THR A 233 1.04 1.94 10.27
CA THR A 233 1.65 2.93 9.38
C THR A 233 1.10 4.33 9.68
N VAL A 234 1.99 5.32 9.75
CA VAL A 234 1.69 6.74 9.97
C VAL A 234 2.49 7.57 8.95
N GLY A 235 1.81 8.12 7.94
CA GLY A 235 2.48 8.70 6.77
C GLY A 235 3.35 7.63 6.09
N ASP A 236 4.61 7.96 5.80
CA ASP A 236 5.56 7.02 5.19
C ASP A 236 6.23 6.08 6.20
N ASN A 237 5.99 6.28 7.51
CA ASN A 237 6.65 5.53 8.56
C ASN A 237 5.81 4.35 9.00
N THR A 238 6.41 3.16 9.04
CA THR A 238 5.81 1.97 9.64
C THR A 238 6.57 1.58 10.89
N GLY A 239 5.84 1.32 11.98
CA GLY A 239 6.45 1.01 13.27
C GLY A 239 5.45 0.46 14.28
N TRP A 240 5.90 0.34 15.52
CA TRP A 240 5.16 -0.27 16.62
C TRP A 240 4.67 0.78 17.61
N VAL A 241 3.42 0.64 18.04
CA VAL A 241 2.80 1.43 19.11
C VAL A 241 2.37 0.54 20.26
N SER A 242 2.42 1.06 21.49
CA SER A 242 1.99 0.29 22.67
C SER A 242 0.47 0.23 22.73
N GLY A 243 -0.08 -0.98 22.85
CA GLY A 243 -1.51 -1.24 23.01
C GLY A 243 -2.11 -0.65 24.28
N ARG A 244 -1.29 -0.21 25.25
CA ARG A 244 -1.75 0.54 26.43
C ARG A 244 -2.61 1.76 26.07
N TYR A 245 -2.37 2.36 24.91
CA TYR A 245 -3.02 3.59 24.46
C TYR A 245 -3.81 3.41 23.16
N ILE A 246 -4.12 2.16 22.79
CA ILE A 246 -4.92 1.84 21.60
C ILE A 246 -6.25 1.24 22.05
N GLU A 247 -7.34 1.88 21.63
CA GLU A 247 -8.67 1.29 21.67
C GLU A 247 -8.90 0.51 20.36
N VAL A 248 -9.13 -0.79 20.46
CA VAL A 248 -9.20 -1.71 19.32
C VAL A 248 -10.66 -1.90 18.88
N THR A 249 -10.91 -1.87 17.56
CA THR A 249 -12.19 -2.23 16.95
C THR A 249 -11.99 -3.32 15.89
N GLY A 250 -12.87 -4.32 15.86
CA GLY A 250 -12.75 -5.48 14.96
C GLY A 250 -12.22 -6.72 15.66
N ASN A 251 -11.79 -7.72 14.89
CA ASN A 251 -11.33 -9.00 15.43
C ASN A 251 -9.80 -9.01 15.55
N ILE A 252 -9.31 -8.75 16.77
CA ILE A 252 -7.87 -8.68 17.05
C ILE A 252 -7.15 -10.02 16.91
N GLU A 253 -7.88 -11.14 16.98
CA GLU A 253 -7.28 -12.48 16.85
C GLU A 253 -6.85 -12.80 15.42
N LEU A 254 -7.45 -12.12 14.44
CA LEU A 254 -7.07 -12.21 13.02
C LEU A 254 -5.86 -11.35 12.66
N VAL A 255 -5.41 -10.48 13.58
CA VAL A 255 -4.16 -9.73 13.39
C VAL A 255 -2.99 -10.68 13.71
N PRO A 256 -2.08 -10.94 12.76
CA PRO A 256 -1.03 -11.93 12.94
C PRO A 256 -0.03 -11.51 14.02
N PHE A 257 0.41 -12.48 14.82
CA PHE A 257 1.60 -12.32 15.63
C PHE A 257 2.85 -12.29 14.75
N SER A 258 3.74 -11.36 14.99
CA SER A 258 5.02 -11.30 14.29
C SER A 258 6.18 -11.05 15.25
N GLY A 259 7.32 -11.64 14.91
CA GLY A 259 8.60 -11.31 15.52
C GLY A 259 9.03 -9.89 15.17
N THR A 260 10.25 -9.55 15.53
CA THR A 260 10.74 -8.18 15.44
C THR A 260 11.98 -8.11 14.55
N ILE A 261 12.23 -6.94 13.99
CA ILE A 261 13.52 -6.64 13.34
C ILE A 261 14.71 -6.88 14.30
N PHE A 262 14.46 -6.81 15.61
CA PHE A 262 15.46 -7.07 16.64
C PHE A 262 15.92 -8.53 16.68
N ASP A 263 15.12 -9.47 16.20
CA ASP A 263 15.52 -10.89 16.11
C ASP A 263 16.54 -11.14 15.00
N GLN A 264 16.54 -10.30 13.96
CA GLN A 264 17.41 -10.45 12.78
C GLN A 264 18.78 -9.79 12.96
N ILE A 265 18.93 -8.93 13.98
CA ILE A 265 20.13 -8.12 14.21
C ILE A 265 21.01 -8.65 15.36
N ASP A 266 20.60 -9.74 16.00
CA ASP A 266 21.38 -10.40 17.06
C ASP A 266 22.72 -10.95 16.54
N GLY A 267 22.90 -11.09 15.22
CA GLY A 267 24.14 -11.54 14.55
C GLY A 267 25.02 -10.43 13.95
N THR A 268 24.82 -9.16 14.32
CA THR A 268 25.55 -8.03 13.71
C THR A 268 27.06 -8.12 13.99
N SER A 269 27.89 -7.92 12.95
CA SER A 269 29.34 -7.92 13.06
C SER A 269 29.88 -6.76 13.91
N GLU A 270 31.01 -7.00 14.57
CA GLU A 270 31.71 -5.96 15.32
C GLU A 270 32.33 -4.94 14.37
N ILE A 271 32.13 -3.65 14.64
CA ILE A 271 32.64 -2.55 13.81
C ILE A 271 33.73 -1.73 14.51
N GLY A 272 34.36 -2.31 15.53
CA GLY A 272 35.49 -1.70 16.26
C GLY A 272 35.11 -0.62 17.28
N VAL A 273 33.82 -0.46 17.60
CA VAL A 273 33.37 0.44 18.67
C VAL A 273 33.39 -0.32 20.00
N ILE A 274 34.12 0.24 20.98
CA ILE A 274 34.31 -0.39 22.29
C ILE A 274 33.67 0.47 23.37
N GLY A 275 32.97 -0.18 24.29
CA GLY A 275 32.36 0.45 25.44
C GLY A 275 32.98 -0.02 26.75
N THR A 276 33.14 0.88 27.72
CA THR A 276 33.59 0.58 29.09
C THR A 276 32.47 0.92 30.07
N THR A 277 31.98 -0.08 30.80
CA THR A 277 30.87 0.10 31.74
C THR A 277 31.29 0.94 32.95
N ARG A 278 30.41 1.85 33.39
CA ARG A 278 30.61 2.72 34.56
C ARG A 278 29.69 2.36 35.73
N ALA A 279 29.01 1.22 35.64
CA ALA A 279 28.16 0.61 36.64
C ALA A 279 28.09 -0.91 36.39
N ILE A 280 27.47 -1.65 37.30
CA ILE A 280 27.05 -3.04 37.03
C ILE A 280 25.84 -2.97 36.10
N MET A 281 26.01 -3.40 34.84
CA MET A 281 24.99 -3.26 33.81
C MET A 281 24.16 -4.53 33.68
N ASN A 282 22.85 -4.37 33.49
CA ASN A 282 21.96 -5.47 33.14
C ASN A 282 22.00 -5.68 31.62
N LEU A 283 22.52 -6.82 31.16
CA LEU A 283 22.48 -7.21 29.75
C LEU A 283 21.11 -7.82 29.46
N ARG A 284 20.29 -7.14 28.66
CA ARG A 284 18.91 -7.53 28.39
C ARG A 284 18.74 -8.07 26.99
N ARG A 285 17.74 -8.92 26.79
CA ARG A 285 17.47 -9.49 25.47
C ARG A 285 17.08 -8.42 24.44
N ARG A 286 16.34 -7.39 24.83
CA ARG A 286 15.86 -6.32 23.94
C ARG A 286 15.99 -4.95 24.62
N PRO A 287 15.89 -3.81 23.91
CA PRO A 287 16.06 -2.48 24.51
C PRO A 287 14.82 -2.08 25.32
N SER A 288 14.58 -2.77 26.42
CA SER A 288 13.54 -2.43 27.40
C SER A 288 13.84 -3.10 28.73
N GLU A 289 13.58 -2.38 29.81
CA GLU A 289 13.78 -2.88 31.18
C GLU A 289 12.87 -4.05 31.57
N ARG A 290 11.84 -4.32 30.76
CA ARG A 290 10.89 -5.42 30.97
C ARG A 290 11.31 -6.72 30.34
N THR A 291 12.32 -6.68 29.47
CA THR A 291 12.75 -7.86 28.72
C THR A 291 13.73 -8.70 29.54
N GLN A 292 13.82 -9.98 29.18
CA GLN A 292 14.63 -10.99 29.87
C GLN A 292 16.06 -10.48 30.15
N LEU A 293 16.49 -10.65 31.40
CA LEU A 293 17.88 -10.45 31.80
C LEU A 293 18.71 -11.65 31.34
N LEU A 294 19.70 -11.39 30.47
CA LEU A 294 20.60 -12.41 29.94
C LEU A 294 21.87 -12.56 30.78
N ASP A 295 22.34 -11.45 31.35
CA ASP A 295 23.55 -11.41 32.18
C ASP A 295 23.69 -10.10 32.99
N LYS A 296 24.72 -10.05 33.84
CA LYS A 296 25.23 -8.82 34.44
C LYS A 296 26.67 -8.56 33.97
N ILE A 297 26.93 -7.35 33.49
CA ILE A 297 28.26 -6.90 33.09
C ILE A 297 28.87 -6.10 34.25
N PRO A 298 30.03 -6.50 34.80
CA PRO A 298 30.68 -5.81 35.91
C PRO A 298 31.05 -4.36 35.57
N TRP A 299 31.31 -3.55 36.60
CA TRP A 299 31.92 -2.22 36.44
C TRP A 299 33.31 -2.34 35.81
N GLY A 300 33.65 -1.43 34.90
CA GLY A 300 34.96 -1.38 34.24
C GLY A 300 35.16 -2.42 33.13
N ALA A 301 34.18 -3.28 32.87
CA ALA A 301 34.26 -4.28 31.81
C ALA A 301 34.21 -3.63 30.42
N GLU A 302 34.99 -4.19 29.49
CA GLU A 302 34.94 -3.81 28.08
C GLU A 302 33.93 -4.67 27.32
N VAL A 303 33.17 -4.04 26.42
CA VAL A 303 32.18 -4.68 25.56
C VAL A 303 32.30 -4.17 24.13
N ALA A 304 32.09 -5.05 23.15
CA ALA A 304 31.93 -4.60 21.77
C ALA A 304 30.54 -4.00 21.59
N VAL A 305 30.45 -2.78 21.08
CA VAL A 305 29.20 -2.10 20.77
C VAL A 305 28.90 -2.28 19.28
N ILE A 306 27.72 -2.82 18.97
CA ILE A 306 27.36 -3.26 17.61
C ILE A 306 26.09 -2.60 17.07
N GLY A 307 25.38 -1.82 17.90
CA GLY A 307 24.20 -1.07 17.49
C GLY A 307 23.74 -0.10 18.56
N ARG A 308 22.82 0.80 18.20
CA ARG A 308 22.22 1.76 19.14
C ARG A 308 20.75 2.02 18.83
N THR A 309 19.97 2.36 19.84
CA THR A 309 18.68 3.04 19.65
C THR A 309 18.84 4.53 19.94
N ILE A 310 17.99 5.36 19.36
CA ILE A 310 18.02 6.81 19.54
C ILE A 310 16.72 7.30 20.19
N GLN A 311 16.85 8.09 21.26
CA GLN A 311 15.75 8.89 21.83
C GLN A 311 16.24 10.30 22.12
N GLY A 312 15.44 11.31 21.74
CA GLY A 312 15.82 12.72 21.92
C GLY A 312 17.15 13.09 21.26
N GLY A 313 17.48 12.47 20.12
CA GLY A 313 18.73 12.70 19.39
C GLY A 313 19.98 12.07 20.02
N LYS A 314 19.84 11.27 21.08
CA LYS A 314 20.95 10.62 21.79
C LYS A 314 20.77 9.11 21.82
N SER A 315 21.88 8.39 21.94
CA SER A 315 21.85 6.94 22.21
C SER A 315 21.10 6.67 23.51
N PHE A 316 20.12 5.77 23.44
CA PHE A 316 19.28 5.40 24.58
C PHE A 316 19.61 4.00 25.09
N TRP A 317 19.69 3.03 24.16
CA TRP A 317 20.25 1.70 24.42
C TRP A 317 21.39 1.41 23.46
N LEU A 318 22.36 0.61 23.93
CA LEU A 318 23.44 0.08 23.11
C LEU A 318 23.28 -1.44 23.01
N GLN A 319 23.35 -1.96 21.79
CA GLN A 319 23.48 -3.38 21.55
C GLN A 319 24.95 -3.74 21.71
N VAL A 320 25.23 -4.74 22.54
CA VAL A 320 26.59 -5.13 22.89
C VAL A 320 26.77 -6.63 22.85
N LYS A 321 28.01 -7.04 22.60
CA LYS A 321 28.45 -8.42 22.74
C LYS A 321 29.36 -8.54 23.96
N PHE A 322 29.02 -9.46 24.86
CA PHE A 322 29.74 -9.73 26.10
C PHE A 322 29.69 -11.23 26.42
N ASN A 323 30.84 -11.86 26.65
CA ASN A 323 30.94 -13.30 26.96
C ASN A 323 30.16 -14.20 25.98
N GLY A 324 30.24 -13.90 24.68
CA GLY A 324 29.52 -14.65 23.64
C GLY A 324 28.01 -14.40 23.58
N LYS A 325 27.44 -13.61 24.50
CA LYS A 325 26.03 -13.20 24.47
C LYS A 325 25.90 -11.85 23.77
N VAL A 326 24.82 -11.69 23.02
CA VAL A 326 24.41 -10.41 22.44
C VAL A 326 23.16 -9.94 23.15
N GLY A 327 23.16 -8.66 23.55
CA GLY A 327 22.04 -8.05 24.25
C GLY A 327 22.14 -6.55 24.29
N TRP A 328 21.30 -5.93 25.10
CA TRP A 328 21.12 -4.48 25.17
C TRP A 328 21.42 -3.98 26.58
N ILE A 329 22.18 -2.89 26.66
CA ILE A 329 22.48 -2.17 27.90
C ILE A 329 22.09 -0.70 27.79
N PHE A 330 21.81 -0.08 28.93
CA PHE A 330 21.39 1.31 28.99
C PHE A 330 22.57 2.27 28.72
N ALA A 331 22.42 3.16 27.74
CA ALA A 331 23.53 3.98 27.21
C ALA A 331 24.14 5.01 28.19
N PRO A 332 23.40 5.61 29.15
CA PRO A 332 23.98 6.64 30.03
C PRO A 332 25.11 6.18 30.97
N PHE A 333 25.26 4.87 31.21
CA PHE A 333 26.22 4.33 32.18
C PHE A 333 27.42 3.61 31.54
N ILE A 334 27.79 4.03 30.33
CA ILE A 334 28.88 3.42 29.55
C ILE A 334 29.66 4.51 28.81
N GLY A 335 30.98 4.49 28.94
CA GLY A 335 31.86 5.29 28.10
C GLY A 335 32.06 4.57 26.78
N VAL A 336 31.98 5.26 25.63
CA VAL A 336 32.14 4.66 24.31
C VAL A 336 33.31 5.32 23.58
N ARG A 337 34.18 4.50 22.98
CA ARG A 337 35.29 4.93 22.13
C ARG A 337 35.18 4.29 20.73
N GLY A 338 35.64 5.02 19.71
CA GLY A 338 35.50 4.64 18.30
C GLY A 338 34.49 5.50 17.55
N VAL A 339 34.18 5.12 16.31
CA VAL A 339 33.25 5.87 15.43
C VAL A 339 31.81 5.52 15.79
N VAL A 340 31.29 6.10 16.87
CA VAL A 340 29.94 5.80 17.41
C VAL A 340 28.84 6.04 16.37
N ASP A 341 29.04 7.00 15.47
CA ASP A 341 28.07 7.30 14.42
C ASP A 341 28.01 6.27 13.29
N ALA A 342 28.99 5.37 13.21
CA ALA A 342 28.93 4.20 12.33
C ALA A 342 28.02 3.09 12.89
N LEU A 343 27.59 3.17 14.17
CA LEU A 343 26.68 2.18 14.74
C LEU A 343 25.31 2.27 14.07
N PRO A 344 24.76 1.15 13.59
CA PRO A 344 23.42 1.14 13.03
C PRO A 344 22.40 1.56 14.08
N ILE A 345 21.48 2.45 13.68
CA ILE A 345 20.32 2.83 14.47
C ILE A 345 19.23 1.80 14.24
N ARG A 346 18.70 1.24 15.34
CA ARG A 346 17.72 0.15 15.32
C ARG A 346 16.43 0.51 16.04
#